data_AF-A0AAV5ID92-F1
#
_entry.id   AF-A0AAV5ID92-F1
#
_cell.length_a   1.000
_cell.length_b   1.000
_cell.length_c   1.000
_cell.angle_alpha   90.00
_cell.angle_beta   90.00
_cell.angle_gamma   90.00
#
_symmetry.space_group_name_H-M   'P 1'
#
loop_
_entity.id
_entity.type
_entity.pdbx_description
1 polymer ?
#
loop_
_entity_poly.entity_id
_entity_poly.type
_entity_poly.pdbx_seq_one_letter_code
_entity_poly.pdbx_strand_id
1 'polypeptide(L)'
;MHCFTAVTACAVLDVLGPPYDRHERHCTYYLEFPFSTFSGDGVSVPEEEKDGYAWLQEREGEPKDSTVEVRVWANNRWELM
;
A
#
# COMPACT_ATOMS: atom_id res chain seq x y z
N MET A 1 4.66 0.90 4.33
CA MET A 1 3.40 0.30 3.85
C MET A 1 2.26 1.14 4.38
N HIS A 2 1.24 1.42 3.56
CA HIS A 2 0.09 2.20 4.01
C HIS A 2 -1.19 1.61 3.43
N CYS A 3 -2.31 1.86 4.10
CA CYS A 3 -3.66 1.56 3.62
C CYS A 3 -4.51 2.81 3.82
N PHE A 4 -5.11 3.31 2.74
CA PHE A 4 -6.09 4.39 2.82
C PHE A 4 -7.48 3.78 2.91
N THR A 5 -8.19 4.07 3.99
CA THR A 5 -9.61 3.73 4.15
C THR A 5 -10.43 5.01 4.17
N ALA A 6 -11.21 5.24 3.12
CA ALA A 6 -12.10 6.39 3.05
C ALA A 6 -13.27 6.21 4.03
N VAL A 7 -13.36 7.07 5.07
CA VAL A 7 -14.50 7.09 6.01
C VAL A 7 -15.69 7.85 5.43
N THR A 8 -15.40 8.87 4.62
CA THR A 8 -16.35 9.67 3.83
C THR A 8 -15.78 9.84 2.43
N ALA A 9 -16.53 10.46 1.50
CA ALA A 9 -15.99 10.85 0.21
C ALA A 9 -14.71 11.69 0.38
N CYS A 10 -13.63 11.29 -0.31
CA CYS A 10 -12.32 11.91 -0.20
C CYS A 10 -11.61 11.95 -1.56
N ALA A 11 -10.61 12.81 -1.68
CA ALA A 11 -9.69 12.85 -2.81
C ALA A 11 -8.25 12.76 -2.29
N VAL A 12 -7.43 11.94 -2.95
CA VAL A 12 -5.99 11.79 -2.66
C VAL A 12 -5.24 12.13 -3.94
N LEU A 13 -4.30 13.06 -3.84
CA LEU A 13 -3.36 13.38 -4.91
C LEU A 13 -2.00 12.81 -4.52
N ASP A 14 -1.45 11.93 -5.36
CA ASP A 14 -0.15 11.31 -5.12
C ASP A 14 0.81 11.63 -6.28
N VAL A 15 2.09 11.82 -5.95
CA VAL A 15 3.17 12.12 -6.91
C VAL A 15 4.24 11.06 -6.74
N LEU A 16 4.26 10.09 -7.66
CA LEU A 16 5.18 8.95 -7.61
C LEU A 16 6.49 9.25 -8.33
N GLY A 17 7.62 9.10 -7.64
CA GLY A 17 8.96 9.33 -8.17
C GLY A 17 9.97 8.28 -7.71
N PRO A 18 10.31 7.26 -8.54
CA PRO A 18 9.75 6.95 -9.86
C PRO A 18 8.39 6.21 -9.77
N PRO A 19 7.57 6.22 -10.84
CA PRO A 19 6.30 5.49 -10.87
C PRO A 19 6.52 3.97 -10.83
N TYR A 20 5.53 3.21 -10.37
CA TYR A 20 5.58 1.74 -10.44
C TYR A 20 5.76 1.24 -11.88
N ASP A 21 6.41 0.10 -12.01
CA ASP A 21 6.72 -0.54 -13.30
C ASP A 21 6.54 -2.05 -13.16
N ARG A 22 5.87 -2.68 -14.13
CA ARG A 22 5.56 -4.11 -14.08
C ARG A 22 6.78 -5.01 -14.26
N HIS A 23 7.96 -4.47 -14.58
CA HIS A 23 9.16 -5.27 -14.75
C HIS A 23 10.12 -5.14 -13.56
N GLU A 24 10.24 -3.94 -12.98
CA GLU A 24 11.20 -3.68 -11.91
C GLU A 24 10.58 -3.23 -10.59
N ARG A 25 9.39 -2.63 -10.61
CA ARG A 25 8.74 -1.99 -9.46
C ARG A 25 7.28 -2.42 -9.34
N HIS A 26 7.09 -3.68 -9.01
CA HIS A 26 5.76 -4.26 -8.80
C HIS A 26 5.06 -3.60 -7.60
N CYS A 27 3.73 -3.46 -7.71
CA CYS A 27 2.88 -3.13 -6.57
C CYS A 27 2.43 -4.43 -5.90
N THR A 28 2.91 -4.69 -4.68
CA THR A 28 2.57 -5.87 -3.90
C THR A 28 1.62 -5.50 -2.77
N TYR A 29 0.58 -6.32 -2.58
CA TYR A 29 -0.43 -6.14 -1.53
C TYR A 29 -0.17 -7.09 -0.37
N TYR A 30 -0.55 -6.66 0.84
CA TYR A 30 -0.30 -7.43 2.06
C TYR A 30 -1.55 -7.51 2.93
N LEU A 31 -1.68 -8.62 3.63
CA LEU A 31 -2.57 -8.77 4.77
C LEU A 31 -1.78 -8.48 6.05
N GLU A 32 -2.38 -7.68 6.92
CA GLU A 32 -1.80 -7.31 8.21
C GLU A 32 -2.38 -8.19 9.32
N PHE A 33 -1.50 -8.68 10.19
CA PHE A 33 -1.86 -9.45 11.37
C PHE A 33 -1.16 -8.86 12.61
N PRO A 34 -1.84 -8.79 13.77
CA PRO A 34 -1.19 -8.38 15.01
C PRO A 34 0.08 -9.19 15.31
N PHE A 35 1.10 -8.58 15.92
CA PHE A 35 2.36 -9.27 16.25
C PHE A 35 2.15 -10.57 17.04
N SER A 36 1.14 -10.59 17.92
CA SER A 36 0.77 -11.75 18.74
C SER A 36 0.19 -12.93 17.96
N THR A 37 -0.17 -12.76 16.69
CA THR A 37 -0.81 -13.80 15.85
C THR A 37 0.08 -15.00 15.62
N PHE A 38 1.39 -14.78 15.47
CA PHE A 38 2.36 -15.83 15.22
C PHE A 38 3.40 -15.84 16.33
N SER A 39 3.36 -16.87 17.17
CA SER A 39 4.41 -17.13 18.17
C SER A 39 5.60 -17.82 17.48
N GLY A 40 6.46 -17.03 16.84
CA GLY A 40 7.68 -17.52 16.20
C GLY A 40 8.78 -17.77 17.22
N ASP A 41 9.36 -18.97 17.20
CA ASP A 41 10.55 -19.33 17.98
C ASP A 41 11.77 -18.63 17.36
N GLY A 42 12.08 -17.41 17.81
CA GLY A 42 13.26 -16.67 17.33
C GLY A 42 13.16 -15.14 17.24
N VAL A 43 11.99 -14.55 17.49
CA VAL A 43 11.84 -13.07 17.51
C VAL A 43 11.42 -12.63 18.90
N SER A 44 12.40 -12.24 19.72
CA SER A 44 12.19 -11.65 21.03
C SER A 44 12.12 -10.13 20.92
N VAL A 45 10.91 -9.58 21.01
CA VAL A 45 10.67 -8.13 21.13
C VAL A 45 10.15 -7.86 22.56
N PRO A 46 10.63 -6.80 23.25
CA PRO A 46 10.09 -6.39 24.54
C PRO A 46 8.57 -6.23 24.47
N GLU A 47 7.86 -6.60 25.54
CA GLU A 47 6.40 -6.64 25.51
C GLU A 47 5.79 -5.26 25.27
N GLU A 48 6.39 -4.21 25.82
CA GLU A 48 6.01 -2.81 25.57
C GLU A 48 6.15 -2.34 24.11
N GLU A 49 6.96 -3.01 23.30
CA GLU A 49 7.19 -2.61 21.90
C GLU A 49 6.32 -3.39 20.91
N LYS A 50 5.71 -4.51 21.32
CA LYS A 50 4.97 -5.42 20.43
C LYS A 50 3.80 -4.76 19.71
N ASP A 51 3.14 -3.80 20.35
CA ASP A 51 2.00 -3.08 19.77
C ASP A 51 2.38 -2.20 18.57
N GLY A 52 3.68 -1.90 18.40
CA GLY A 52 4.21 -1.19 17.24
C GLY A 52 4.54 -2.09 16.04
N TYR A 53 4.38 -3.42 16.18
CA TYR A 53 4.70 -4.39 15.14
C TYR A 53 3.47 -5.12 14.61
N ALA A 54 3.55 -5.49 13.34
CA ALA A 54 2.57 -6.35 12.69
C ALA A 54 3.28 -7.31 11.74
N TRP A 55 2.69 -8.48 11.53
CA TRP A 55 3.10 -9.41 10.50
C TRP A 55 2.40 -9.06 9.19
N LEU A 56 3.17 -8.93 8.12
CA LEU A 56 2.65 -8.68 6.78
C LEU A 56 2.83 -9.92 5.92
N GLN A 57 1.72 -10.50 5.47
CA GLN A 57 1.74 -11.61 4.52
C GLN A 57 1.43 -11.08 3.13
N GLU A 58 2.32 -11.32 2.17
CA GLU A 58 2.05 -11.01 0.76
C GLU A 58 0.80 -11.74 0.28
N ARG A 59 -0.09 -11.01 -0.40
CA ARG A 59 -1.32 -11.52 -0.98
C ARG A 59 -1.09 -11.85 -2.45
N GLU A 60 -1.67 -12.98 -2.89
CA GLU A 60 -1.73 -13.31 -4.30
C GLU A 60 -2.84 -12.52 -5.01
N GLY A 61 -2.46 -11.77 -6.05
CA GLY A 61 -3.36 -11.00 -6.90
C GLY A 61 -3.88 -9.69 -6.29
N GLU A 62 -4.58 -8.91 -7.12
CA GLU A 62 -5.19 -7.65 -6.69
C GLU A 62 -6.38 -7.88 -5.74
N PRO A 63 -6.61 -6.97 -4.77
CA PRO A 63 -7.78 -7.03 -3.91
C PRO A 63 -9.10 -7.01 -4.69
N LYS A 64 -10.06 -7.87 -4.32
CA LYS A 64 -11.39 -7.91 -4.96
C LYS A 64 -12.20 -6.60 -4.81
N ASP A 65 -11.81 -5.73 -3.89
CA ASP A 65 -12.47 -4.45 -3.59
C ASP A 65 -11.71 -3.23 -4.15
N SER A 66 -10.58 -3.43 -4.85
CA SER A 66 -9.84 -2.34 -5.47
C SER A 66 -10.31 -2.12 -6.91
N THR A 67 -11.48 -1.52 -7.10
CA THR A 67 -11.86 -1.00 -8.42
C THR A 67 -11.21 0.37 -8.60
N VAL A 68 -10.14 0.44 -9.38
CA VAL A 68 -9.47 1.71 -9.70
C VAL A 68 -9.90 2.15 -11.09
N GLU A 69 -10.75 3.18 -11.19
CA GLU A 69 -10.97 3.88 -12.46
C GLU A 69 -9.84 4.89 -12.69
N VAL A 70 -8.88 4.53 -13.54
CA VAL A 70 -7.84 5.48 -13.98
C VAL A 70 -8.41 6.34 -15.09
N ARG A 71 -8.56 7.64 -14.83
CA ARG A 71 -8.84 8.63 -15.88
C ARG A 71 -7.55 9.35 -16.23
N VAL A 72 -7.11 9.20 -17.48
CA VAL A 72 -5.98 9.97 -18.00
C VAL A 72 -6.43 11.40 -18.19
N TRP A 73 -5.84 12.32 -17.43
CA TRP A 73 -6.02 13.75 -17.63
C TRP A 73 -5.01 14.23 -18.68
N ALA A 74 -5.41 14.22 -19.95
CA ALA A 74 -4.61 14.82 -21.03
C ALA A 74 -4.87 16.33 -21.05
N ASN A 75 -4.02 17.10 -20.36
CA ASN A 75 -4.03 18.56 -20.52
C ASN A 75 -3.09 18.93 -21.68
N ASN A 76 -3.63 19.03 -22.89
CA ASN A 76 -2.89 19.51 -24.07
C ASN A 76 -2.68 21.03 -24.00
N ARG A 77 -1.86 21.51 -23.06
CA ARG A 77 -1.43 22.92 -23.07
C ARG A 77 -0.05 23.12 -22.45
N TRP A 78 0.97 22.59 -23.13
CA TRP A 78 2.36 23.02 -22.98
C TRP A 78 2.95 23.52 -24.33
N GLU A 79 2.12 24.10 -25.18
CA GLU A 79 2.62 25.03 -26.21
C GLU A 79 2.60 26.43 -25.61
N LEU A 80 3.78 26.87 -25.16
CA LEU A 80 4.28 28.25 -25.07
C LEU A 80 5.32 28.35 -23.94
N MET A 81 6.55 27.93 -24.25
CA MET A 81 7.74 28.75 -24.02
C MET A 81 8.88 28.28 -24.92
#